data_AF-A0A0Q7ZAI0-F1
#
_entry.id   AF-A0A0Q7ZAI0-F1
#
_cell.length_a   1.000
_cell.length_b   1.000
_cell.length_c   1.000
_cell.angle_alpha   90.00
_cell.angle_beta   90.00
_cell.angle_gamma   90.00
#
_symmetry.space_group_name_H-M   'P 1'
#
loop_
_entity.id
_entity.type
_entity.pdbx_description
1 polymer ?
#
loop_
_entity_poly.entity_id
_entity_poly.type
_entity_poly.pdbx_seq_one_letter_code
_entity_poly.pdbx_strand_id
1 'polypeptide(L)'
;MTLRNPAATRGRRTRLMILAVLAVACAALVAIALPASDLTQRHSGSGVFGFEIDPSDQGGPGQLLGTRARPSLGGSGHVPDGTTVFDDDVPAVGNLDPDLLAALREAADDAADDHVGFHVNSGWRSAAYQQQLLNEAVSQYGSMEEASRWVATPETSAHVSGDAIDLGPPESAEWLADHGDDYGLCQIYRNEPWHFELRTEAADDGCPEMYDDPTQDPRMQQ
;
A
#
# COMPACT_ATOMS: atom_id res chain seq x y z
N MET A 1 20.37 30.80 -69.15
CA MET A 1 20.06 31.55 -67.91
C MET A 1 18.58 31.40 -67.62
N THR A 2 18.23 31.18 -66.32
CA THR A 2 16.91 31.40 -65.67
C THR A 2 15.72 30.52 -66.13
N LEU A 3 14.83 29.95 -65.29
CA LEU A 3 14.45 30.13 -63.88
C LEU A 3 13.67 28.90 -63.36
N ARG A 4 13.74 28.68 -62.04
CA ARG A 4 12.88 27.79 -61.22
C ARG A 4 11.40 28.24 -61.23
N ASN A 5 10.43 27.33 -61.07
CA ASN A 5 9.83 27.02 -59.76
C ASN A 5 8.67 25.98 -59.82
N PRO A 6 8.44 25.24 -58.72
CA PRO A 6 7.35 24.27 -58.53
C PRO A 6 6.16 24.85 -57.72
N ALA A 7 5.01 24.16 -57.71
CA ALA A 7 4.23 23.78 -56.50
C ALA A 7 2.75 23.47 -56.79
N ALA A 8 2.22 22.40 -56.15
CA ALA A 8 0.84 22.37 -55.65
C ALA A 8 0.63 21.21 -54.62
N THR A 9 0.94 21.44 -53.34
CA THR A 9 0.56 20.55 -52.22
C THR A 9 0.04 21.33 -51.00
N ARG A 10 -0.64 22.47 -51.23
CA ARG A 10 -1.05 23.41 -50.17
C ARG A 10 -2.49 23.27 -49.66
N GLY A 11 -3.25 22.26 -50.08
CA GLY A 11 -4.68 22.13 -49.72
C GLY A 11 -5.00 21.27 -48.49
N ARG A 12 -4.14 20.30 -48.13
CA ARG A 12 -4.49 19.26 -47.14
C ARG A 12 -4.10 19.63 -45.70
N ARG A 13 -3.02 20.42 -45.51
CA ARG A 13 -2.52 20.82 -44.19
C ARG A 13 -3.40 21.85 -43.50
N THR A 14 -4.05 22.73 -44.27
CA THR A 14 -4.92 23.79 -43.74
C THR A 14 -6.24 23.25 -43.19
N ARG A 15 -6.78 22.15 -43.76
CA ARG A 15 -8.02 21.54 -43.28
C ARG A 15 -7.84 20.78 -41.96
N LEU A 16 -6.67 20.17 -41.75
CA LEU A 16 -6.33 19.48 -40.49
C LEU A 16 -6.11 20.46 -39.33
N MET A 17 -5.52 21.64 -39.58
CA MET A 17 -5.35 22.65 -38.53
C MET A 17 -6.66 23.30 -38.07
N ILE A 18 -7.64 23.50 -38.98
CA ILE A 18 -8.95 24.08 -38.62
C ILE A 18 -9.75 23.15 -37.70
N LEU A 19 -9.66 21.83 -37.91
CA LEU A 19 -10.34 20.84 -37.05
C LEU A 19 -9.71 20.75 -35.64
N ALA A 20 -8.38 20.87 -35.54
CA ALA A 20 -7.69 20.84 -34.25
C ALA A 20 -8.01 22.08 -33.38
N VAL A 21 -8.10 23.27 -33.99
CA VAL A 21 -8.45 24.52 -33.26
C VAL A 21 -9.90 24.51 -32.78
N LEU A 22 -10.84 23.95 -33.55
CA LEU A 22 -12.24 23.82 -33.13
C LEU A 22 -12.42 22.83 -31.97
N ALA A 23 -11.67 21.73 -31.93
CA ALA A 23 -11.70 20.77 -30.83
C ALA A 23 -11.20 21.36 -29.50
N VAL A 24 -10.12 22.16 -29.54
CA VAL A 24 -9.58 22.84 -28.34
C VAL A 24 -10.52 23.95 -27.84
N ALA A 25 -11.20 24.66 -28.75
CA ALA A 25 -12.19 25.68 -28.37
C ALA A 25 -13.46 25.09 -27.74
N CYS A 26 -13.90 23.89 -28.16
CA CYS A 26 -15.03 23.19 -27.53
C CYS A 26 -14.69 22.66 -26.12
N ALA A 27 -13.45 22.21 -25.88
CA ALA A 27 -13.03 21.76 -24.55
C ALA A 27 -12.93 22.92 -23.55
N ALA A 28 -12.53 24.11 -23.99
CA ALA A 28 -12.40 25.29 -23.13
C ALA A 28 -13.75 25.93 -22.73
N LEU A 29 -14.80 25.75 -23.53
CA LEU A 29 -16.13 26.36 -23.27
C LEU A 29 -17.02 25.54 -22.31
N VAL A 30 -16.66 24.30 -21.97
CA VAL A 30 -17.38 23.49 -20.96
C VAL A 30 -16.94 23.84 -19.53
N ALA A 31 -15.84 24.59 -19.35
CA ALA A 31 -15.27 24.91 -18.04
C ALA A 31 -15.82 26.19 -17.36
N ILE A 32 -16.79 26.89 -17.94
CA ILE A 32 -17.30 28.16 -17.36
C ILE A 32 -18.84 28.18 -17.35
N ALA A 33 -19.45 27.40 -16.45
CA ALA A 33 -20.80 27.66 -15.94
C ALA A 33 -21.04 26.86 -14.65
N LEU A 34 -20.65 27.42 -13.50
CA LEU A 34 -21.22 27.05 -12.20
C LEU A 34 -22.22 28.13 -11.79
N PRO A 35 -23.35 27.72 -11.20
CA PRO A 35 -23.75 28.32 -9.94
C PRO A 35 -23.83 27.26 -8.85
N ALA A 36 -23.39 27.65 -7.65
CA ALA A 36 -23.42 26.87 -6.43
C ALA A 36 -24.86 26.45 -6.07
N SER A 37 -25.05 25.18 -5.76
CA SER A 37 -26.17 24.68 -4.97
C SER A 37 -25.68 23.46 -4.22
N ASP A 38 -25.50 23.68 -2.92
CA ASP A 38 -25.24 22.70 -1.88
C ASP A 38 -26.42 21.72 -1.81
N LEU A 39 -26.16 20.41 -1.97
CA LEU A 39 -27.05 19.31 -1.57
C LEU A 39 -26.33 17.96 -1.80
N THR A 40 -26.02 17.32 -0.66
CA THR A 40 -25.81 15.86 -0.52
C THR A 40 -24.67 15.24 -1.32
N GLN A 41 -23.48 15.23 -0.70
CA GLN A 41 -22.42 14.30 -1.04
C GLN A 41 -22.84 12.86 -0.69
N ARG A 42 -23.36 12.15 -1.69
CA ARG A 42 -23.31 10.68 -1.70
C ARG A 42 -21.86 10.30 -1.98
N HIS A 43 -21.11 9.89 -0.96
CA HIS A 43 -19.88 9.14 -1.21
C HIS A 43 -20.28 7.72 -1.64
N SER A 44 -20.13 7.47 -2.94
CA SER A 44 -20.00 6.13 -3.49
C SER A 44 -18.68 5.54 -2.99
N GLY A 45 -18.74 4.35 -2.41
CA GLY A 45 -17.58 3.63 -1.91
C GLY A 45 -16.53 3.39 -2.99
N SER A 46 -15.28 3.67 -2.64
CA SER A 46 -14.08 3.16 -3.28
C SER A 46 -13.20 2.63 -2.15
N GLY A 47 -12.78 1.37 -2.27
CA GLY A 47 -12.18 0.60 -1.21
C GLY A 47 -10.89 1.21 -0.69
N VAL A 48 -10.93 1.62 0.57
CA VAL A 48 -9.77 1.83 1.44
C VAL A 48 -10.13 1.08 2.71
N PHE A 49 -9.42 0.00 3.04
CA PHE A 49 -9.63 -0.69 4.31
C PHE A 49 -8.93 0.08 5.43
N GLY A 50 -9.51 1.22 5.79
CA GLY A 50 -9.31 1.87 7.09
C GLY A 50 -10.39 1.40 8.04
N PHE A 51 -10.00 0.76 9.14
CA PHE A 51 -10.94 0.35 10.17
C PHE A 51 -11.31 1.57 11.05
N GLU A 52 -12.42 2.24 10.73
CA GLU A 52 -13.00 3.30 11.56
C GLU A 52 -13.81 2.68 12.72
N ILE A 53 -13.38 2.91 13.96
CA ILE A 53 -14.19 2.69 15.16
C ILE A 53 -15.19 3.87 15.28
N ASP A 54 -16.49 3.58 15.24
CA ASP A 54 -17.55 4.57 15.49
C ASP A 54 -17.46 5.08 16.96
N PRO A 55 -17.36 6.41 17.20
CA PRO A 55 -17.22 6.98 18.54
C PRO A 55 -18.56 7.17 19.28
N SER A 56 -19.67 6.58 18.80
CA SER A 56 -21.00 6.78 19.38
C SER A 56 -21.50 5.60 20.22
N ASP A 57 -20.72 5.15 21.22
CA ASP A 57 -21.25 4.29 22.30
C ASP A 57 -20.94 4.90 23.67
N GLN A 58 -21.71 5.94 24.01
CA GLN A 58 -21.75 6.52 25.34
C GLN A 58 -22.59 5.61 26.25
N GLY A 59 -21.89 4.87 27.10
CA GLY A 59 -22.44 3.84 27.98
C GLY A 59 -23.58 4.30 28.90
N GLY A 60 -24.66 3.51 28.91
CA GLY A 60 -25.63 3.45 30.00
C GLY A 60 -25.25 2.35 31.02
N PRO A 61 -25.55 2.52 32.32
CA PRO A 61 -25.17 1.52 33.32
C PRO A 61 -26.22 0.41 33.39
N GLY A 62 -25.84 -0.81 33.03
CA GLY A 62 -26.73 -1.95 33.27
C GLY A 62 -26.26 -3.27 32.67
N GLN A 63 -25.82 -4.15 33.58
CA GLN A 63 -26.03 -5.60 33.54
C GLN A 63 -24.94 -6.48 32.90
N LEU A 64 -24.03 -6.90 33.79
CA LEU A 64 -23.38 -8.21 33.88
C LEU A 64 -23.82 -9.27 32.86
N LEU A 65 -22.95 -9.60 31.91
CA LEU A 65 -22.68 -10.98 31.47
C LEU A 65 -21.35 -11.03 30.67
N GLY A 66 -20.33 -11.65 31.26
CA GLY A 66 -19.08 -12.15 30.67
C GLY A 66 -18.63 -11.62 29.30
N THR A 67 -18.07 -10.42 29.25
CA THR A 67 -17.26 -9.99 28.11
C THR A 67 -15.88 -10.65 28.21
N ARG A 68 -15.54 -11.55 27.28
CA ARG A 68 -14.12 -11.86 27.02
C ARG A 68 -13.45 -10.52 26.77
N ALA A 69 -12.57 -10.10 27.68
CA ALA A 69 -11.70 -8.97 27.44
C ALA A 69 -10.99 -9.23 26.11
N ARG A 70 -11.21 -8.36 25.12
CA ARG A 70 -10.29 -8.28 23.99
C ARG A 70 -8.89 -8.14 24.59
N PRO A 71 -7.93 -9.02 24.27
CA PRO A 71 -6.57 -8.86 24.74
C PRO A 71 -6.12 -7.43 24.41
N SER A 72 -5.48 -6.74 25.35
CA SER A 72 -4.97 -5.39 25.10
C SER A 72 -4.02 -5.44 23.91
N LEU A 73 -4.45 -4.88 22.78
CA LEU A 73 -3.72 -4.94 21.51
C LEU A 73 -2.41 -4.15 21.52
N GLY A 74 -2.19 -3.31 22.54
CA GLY A 74 -1.01 -2.46 22.67
C GLY A 74 0.31 -3.22 22.73
N GLY A 75 0.32 -4.51 23.09
CA GLY A 75 1.51 -5.38 23.03
C GLY A 75 1.47 -6.41 21.89
N SER A 76 0.43 -6.41 21.07
CA SER A 76 0.17 -7.46 20.09
C SER A 76 0.76 -7.18 18.71
N GLY A 77 1.34 -5.99 18.50
CA GLY A 77 1.78 -5.51 17.18
C GLY A 77 0.74 -4.65 16.46
N HIS A 78 -0.17 -4.00 17.19
CA HIS A 78 -1.06 -2.99 16.60
C HIS A 78 -0.28 -1.73 16.23
N VAL A 79 -0.64 -1.11 15.10
CA VAL A 79 0.01 0.08 14.56
C VAL A 79 -0.90 1.29 14.72
N PRO A 80 -0.55 2.27 15.57
CA PRO A 80 -1.24 3.55 15.64
C PRO A 80 -1.14 4.35 14.33
N ASP A 81 -2.13 5.20 14.05
CA ASP A 81 -2.09 6.09 12.88
C ASP A 81 -0.86 7.00 12.90
N GLY A 82 -0.21 7.11 11.74
CA GLY A 82 0.98 7.94 11.56
C GLY A 82 2.29 7.31 12.03
N THR A 83 2.28 6.05 12.50
CA THR A 83 3.50 5.31 12.84
C THR A 83 4.45 5.24 11.64
N THR A 84 5.73 5.44 11.91
CA THR A 84 6.84 5.40 10.95
C THR A 84 7.85 4.33 11.38
N VAL A 85 8.83 4.07 10.52
CA VAL A 85 9.94 3.15 10.83
C VAL A 85 10.86 3.65 11.95
N PHE A 86 10.67 4.87 12.45
CA PHE A 86 11.46 5.47 13.53
C PHE A 86 10.81 5.36 14.92
N ASP A 87 9.58 4.83 15.02
CA ASP A 87 8.81 4.78 16.27
C ASP A 87 9.10 3.50 17.08
N ASP A 88 10.31 3.39 17.65
CA ASP A 88 10.79 2.23 18.42
C ASP A 88 9.85 1.79 19.57
N ASP A 89 9.12 2.73 20.16
CA ASP A 89 8.20 2.47 21.27
C ASP A 89 6.93 1.73 20.83
N VAL A 90 6.65 1.66 19.53
CA VAL A 90 5.53 0.89 18.97
C VAL A 90 5.99 -0.55 18.74
N PRO A 91 5.39 -1.58 19.38
CA PRO A 91 5.87 -2.95 19.27
C PRO A 91 5.90 -3.51 17.84
N ALA A 92 5.07 -2.99 16.93
CA ALA A 92 5.11 -3.37 15.52
C ALA A 92 6.40 -2.94 14.81
N VAL A 93 7.10 -1.93 15.34
CA VAL A 93 8.38 -1.44 14.81
C VAL A 93 9.54 -1.96 15.66
N GLY A 94 9.47 -1.76 16.99
CA GLY A 94 10.55 -2.12 17.91
C GLY A 94 10.86 -3.62 18.04
N ASN A 95 9.98 -4.50 17.54
CA ASN A 95 10.20 -5.95 17.51
C ASN A 95 10.51 -6.50 16.10
N LEU A 96 10.71 -5.64 15.11
CA LEU A 96 11.24 -6.08 13.82
C LEU A 96 12.65 -6.63 13.97
N ASP A 97 13.06 -7.48 13.02
CA ASP A 97 14.45 -7.87 12.92
C ASP A 97 15.35 -6.62 12.83
N PRO A 98 16.42 -6.52 13.63
CA PRO A 98 17.24 -5.31 13.69
C PRO A 98 17.90 -4.94 12.36
N ASP A 99 18.27 -5.91 11.53
CA ASP A 99 18.90 -5.66 10.24
C ASP A 99 17.86 -5.17 9.23
N LEU A 100 16.65 -5.73 9.25
CA LEU A 100 15.51 -5.21 8.48
C LEU A 100 15.20 -3.76 8.88
N LEU A 101 15.10 -3.48 10.18
CA LEU A 101 14.80 -2.13 10.68
C LEU A 101 15.89 -1.12 10.32
N ALA A 102 17.16 -1.54 10.32
CA ALA A 102 18.27 -0.69 9.88
C ALA A 102 18.15 -0.34 8.38
N ALA A 103 17.93 -1.33 7.52
CA ALA A 103 17.76 -1.11 6.08
C ALA A 103 16.55 -0.21 5.77
N LEU A 104 15.43 -0.40 6.48
CA LEU A 104 14.23 0.44 6.34
C LEU A 104 14.49 1.90 6.68
N ARG A 105 15.31 2.17 7.70
CA ARG A 105 15.63 3.53 8.12
C ARG A 105 16.58 4.21 7.15
N GLU A 106 17.55 3.48 6.64
CA GLU A 106 18.45 3.98 5.58
C GLU A 106 17.65 4.35 4.32
N ALA A 107 16.79 3.44 3.86
CA ALA A 107 15.90 3.71 2.73
C ALA A 107 14.94 4.87 2.98
N ALA A 108 14.37 4.97 4.19
CA ALA A 108 13.44 6.05 4.53
C ALA A 108 14.12 7.43 4.58
N ASP A 109 15.38 7.51 5.03
CA ASP A 109 16.15 8.75 5.03
C ASP A 109 16.43 9.24 3.60
N ASP A 110 16.78 8.32 2.68
CA ASP A 110 17.03 8.66 1.27
C ASP A 110 15.73 8.98 0.50
N ALA A 111 14.66 8.21 0.74
CA ALA A 111 13.35 8.46 0.13
C ALA A 111 12.76 9.84 0.52
N ALA A 112 13.17 10.38 1.68
CA ALA A 112 12.74 11.70 2.11
C ALA A 112 13.25 12.84 1.20
N ASP A 113 14.39 12.65 0.52
CA ASP A 113 14.90 13.61 -0.47
C ASP A 113 13.99 13.69 -1.71
N ASP A 114 13.26 12.62 -2.01
CA ASP A 114 12.21 12.55 -3.04
C ASP A 114 10.81 12.91 -2.51
N HIS A 115 10.73 13.36 -1.25
CA HIS A 115 9.48 13.68 -0.55
C HIS A 115 8.55 12.47 -0.33
N VAL A 116 9.11 11.26 -0.26
CA VAL A 116 8.38 10.02 0.06
C VAL A 116 8.61 9.69 1.54
N GLY A 117 7.52 9.42 2.27
CA GLY A 117 7.58 9.12 3.71
C GLY A 117 7.06 7.71 4.01
N PHE A 118 7.84 6.92 4.75
CA PHE A 118 7.49 5.55 5.09
C PHE A 118 6.59 5.50 6.33
N HIS A 119 5.32 5.23 6.12
CA HIS A 119 4.36 4.92 7.17
C HIS A 119 4.15 3.42 7.29
N VAL A 120 4.09 2.93 8.52
CA VAL A 120 3.90 1.51 8.81
C VAL A 120 2.40 1.23 8.82
N ASN A 121 1.95 0.33 7.96
CA ASN A 121 0.59 -0.22 7.99
C ASN A 121 0.54 -1.49 8.86
N SER A 122 1.59 -2.32 8.77
CA SER A 122 1.79 -3.49 9.61
C SER A 122 3.29 -3.75 9.77
N GLY A 123 3.71 -4.27 10.92
CA GLY A 123 5.09 -4.67 11.16
C GLY A 123 5.11 -5.97 11.93
N TRP A 124 5.91 -6.07 12.98
CA TRP A 124 5.88 -7.22 13.87
C TRP A 124 4.48 -7.44 14.48
N ARG A 125 4.04 -8.70 14.54
CA ARG A 125 2.77 -9.11 15.16
C ARG A 125 2.97 -10.32 16.06
N SER A 126 2.26 -10.34 17.18
CA SER A 126 2.19 -11.56 18.00
C SER A 126 1.47 -12.70 17.26
N ALA A 127 1.85 -13.94 17.51
CA ALA A 127 1.20 -15.12 16.93
C ALA A 127 -0.32 -15.17 17.20
N ALA A 128 -0.75 -14.73 18.39
CA ALA A 128 -2.18 -14.66 18.73
C ALA A 128 -2.94 -13.63 17.88
N TYR A 129 -2.30 -12.50 17.57
CA TYR A 129 -2.88 -11.49 16.68
C TYR A 129 -2.92 -11.98 15.24
N GLN A 130 -1.86 -12.64 14.77
CA GLN A 130 -1.85 -13.28 13.46
C GLN A 130 -2.99 -14.31 13.32
N GLN A 131 -3.21 -15.14 14.34
CA GLN A 131 -4.31 -16.12 14.33
C GLN A 131 -5.68 -15.44 14.25
N GLN A 132 -5.85 -14.30 14.92
CA GLN A 132 -7.08 -13.53 14.83
C GLN A 132 -7.31 -13.02 13.40
N LEU A 133 -6.30 -12.43 12.77
CA LEU A 133 -6.38 -11.93 11.39
C LEU A 133 -6.68 -13.05 10.40
N LEU A 134 -6.07 -14.22 10.59
CA LEU A 134 -6.38 -15.39 9.76
C LEU A 134 -7.85 -15.81 9.90
N ASN A 135 -8.38 -15.85 11.13
CA ASN A 135 -9.79 -16.20 11.36
C ASN A 135 -10.74 -15.17 10.71
N GLU A 136 -10.38 -13.89 10.77
CA GLU A 136 -11.12 -12.80 10.13
C GLU A 136 -11.10 -12.94 8.60
N ALA A 137 -9.94 -13.23 8.01
CA ALA A 137 -9.79 -13.49 6.58
C ALA A 137 -10.60 -14.72 6.13
N VAL A 138 -10.59 -15.82 6.89
CA VAL A 138 -11.43 -17.00 6.59
C VAL A 138 -12.92 -16.63 6.62
N SER A 139 -13.34 -15.81 7.58
CA SER A 139 -14.72 -15.33 7.62
C SER A 139 -15.08 -14.42 6.44
N GLN A 140 -14.12 -13.64 5.94
CA GLN A 140 -14.30 -12.72 4.83
C GLN A 140 -14.33 -13.43 3.48
N TYR A 141 -13.35 -14.31 3.24
CA TYR A 141 -13.13 -15.00 1.97
C TYR A 141 -13.85 -16.37 1.88
N GLY A 142 -14.42 -16.83 2.99
CA GLY A 142 -15.29 -18.00 3.04
C GLY A 142 -14.57 -19.35 3.14
N SER A 143 -13.24 -19.38 3.01
CA SER A 143 -12.44 -20.59 3.19
C SER A 143 -11.01 -20.26 3.61
N MET A 144 -10.34 -21.26 4.19
CA MET A 144 -8.90 -21.20 4.48
C MET A 144 -8.07 -21.05 3.19
N GLU A 145 -8.47 -21.73 2.12
CA GLU A 145 -7.78 -21.72 0.83
C GLU A 145 -7.75 -20.32 0.20
N GLU A 146 -8.88 -19.61 0.22
CA GLU A 146 -8.94 -18.24 -0.30
C GLU A 146 -8.28 -17.23 0.65
N ALA A 147 -8.37 -17.44 1.96
CA ALA A 147 -7.71 -16.60 2.94
C ALA A 147 -6.18 -16.69 2.89
N SER A 148 -5.63 -17.88 2.59
CA SER A 148 -4.17 -18.09 2.51
C SER A 148 -3.48 -17.34 1.37
N ARG A 149 -4.24 -16.74 0.44
CA ARG A 149 -3.70 -15.83 -0.59
C ARG A 149 -3.36 -14.44 -0.05
N TRP A 150 -3.73 -14.14 1.20
CA TRP A 150 -3.58 -12.80 1.80
C TRP A 150 -3.07 -12.84 3.24
N VAL A 151 -3.33 -13.92 3.98
CA VAL A 151 -2.98 -14.02 5.40
C VAL A 151 -2.35 -15.37 5.70
N ALA A 152 -1.07 -15.35 6.04
CA ALA A 152 -0.31 -16.51 6.49
C ALA A 152 -0.76 -17.03 7.87
N THR A 153 -0.40 -18.27 8.20
CA THR A 153 -0.62 -18.84 9.54
C THR A 153 0.30 -18.20 10.58
N PRO A 154 -0.01 -18.32 11.89
CA PRO A 154 0.90 -17.85 12.94
C PRO A 154 2.30 -18.45 12.88
N GLU A 155 2.44 -19.69 12.40
CA GLU A 155 3.70 -20.43 12.35
C GLU A 155 4.59 -20.00 11.17
N THR A 156 3.98 -19.49 10.10
CA THR A 156 4.67 -19.23 8.82
C THR A 156 4.78 -17.74 8.48
N SER A 157 4.01 -16.88 9.16
CA SER A 157 4.00 -15.44 8.92
C SER A 157 5.34 -14.77 9.26
N ALA A 158 5.95 -14.12 8.27
CA ALA A 158 7.16 -13.31 8.44
C ALA A 158 6.95 -12.12 9.39
N HIS A 159 5.71 -11.61 9.52
CA HIS A 159 5.42 -10.58 10.53
C HIS A 159 5.51 -11.13 11.96
N VAL A 160 5.31 -12.43 12.17
CA VAL A 160 5.42 -13.03 13.52
C VAL A 160 6.88 -13.19 13.91
N SER A 161 7.75 -13.53 12.96
CA SER A 161 9.20 -13.58 13.18
C SER A 161 9.85 -12.19 13.22
N GLY A 162 9.19 -11.16 12.69
CA GLY A 162 9.72 -9.80 12.62
C GLY A 162 10.48 -9.52 11.32
N ASP A 163 10.40 -10.42 10.34
CA ASP A 163 11.16 -10.37 9.09
C ASP A 163 10.41 -9.68 7.94
N ALA A 164 9.24 -9.08 8.22
CA ALA A 164 8.41 -8.42 7.22
C ALA A 164 7.77 -7.13 7.73
N ILE A 165 7.52 -6.22 6.80
CA ILE A 165 6.80 -4.97 7.03
C ILE A 165 5.84 -4.66 5.87
N ASP A 166 4.69 -4.09 6.22
CA ASP A 166 3.73 -3.53 5.27
C ASP A 166 3.82 -2.01 5.34
N LEU A 167 4.18 -1.37 4.23
CA LEU A 167 4.35 0.08 4.16
C LEU A 167 3.21 0.79 3.42
N GLY A 168 2.99 2.03 3.82
CA GLY A 168 2.14 3.00 3.17
C GLY A 168 2.79 4.39 3.16
N PRO A 169 2.16 5.37 2.48
CA PRO A 169 1.11 5.20 1.47
C PRO A 169 1.66 4.47 0.22
N PRO A 170 0.86 4.18 -0.83
CA PRO A 170 1.32 3.44 -2.02
C PRO A 170 2.60 4.00 -2.66
N GLU A 171 2.83 5.30 -2.56
CA GLU A 171 4.04 5.97 -3.04
C GLU A 171 5.32 5.43 -2.39
N SER A 172 5.27 4.95 -1.14
CA SER A 172 6.39 4.29 -0.46
C SER A 172 6.75 2.95 -1.11
N ALA A 173 5.73 2.17 -1.47
CA ALA A 173 5.90 0.91 -2.17
C ALA A 173 6.42 1.12 -3.61
N GLU A 174 5.94 2.16 -4.29
CA GLU A 174 6.45 2.54 -5.62
C GLU A 174 7.93 2.92 -5.57
N TRP A 175 8.34 3.72 -4.58
CA TRP A 175 9.75 4.09 -4.40
C TRP A 175 10.62 2.85 -4.11
N LEU A 176 10.19 1.96 -3.22
CA LEU A 176 10.92 0.73 -2.94
C LEU A 176 10.92 -0.27 -4.11
N ALA A 177 9.96 -0.22 -5.02
CA ALA A 177 9.99 -1.04 -6.23
C ALA A 177 11.13 -0.61 -7.19
N ASP A 178 11.51 0.68 -7.17
CA ASP A 178 12.56 1.24 -8.01
C ASP A 178 13.94 1.25 -7.33
N HIS A 179 13.98 1.32 -5.99
CA HIS A 179 15.20 1.55 -5.21
C HIS A 179 15.48 0.49 -4.13
N GLY A 180 14.53 -0.39 -3.84
CA GLY A 180 14.58 -1.23 -2.64
C GLY A 180 15.71 -2.26 -2.65
N ASP A 181 16.12 -2.74 -3.82
CA ASP A 181 17.21 -3.72 -3.97
C ASP A 181 18.56 -3.17 -3.47
N ASP A 182 18.85 -1.88 -3.66
CA ASP A 182 20.05 -1.22 -3.12
C ASP A 182 20.16 -1.35 -1.59
N TYR A 183 19.04 -1.47 -0.88
CA TYR A 183 18.96 -1.66 0.58
C TYR A 183 18.67 -3.11 1.00
N GLY A 184 18.53 -4.02 0.04
CA GLY A 184 18.09 -5.38 0.31
C GLY A 184 16.59 -5.51 0.62
N LEU A 185 15.78 -4.46 0.42
CA LEU A 185 14.35 -4.46 0.70
C LEU A 185 13.55 -4.90 -0.52
N CYS A 186 13.02 -6.12 -0.47
CA CYS A 186 12.36 -6.72 -1.63
C CYS A 186 10.87 -6.94 -1.41
N GLN A 187 10.08 -6.54 -2.39
CA GLN A 187 8.70 -7.00 -2.52
C GLN A 187 8.72 -8.51 -2.78
N ILE A 188 7.97 -9.27 -1.97
CA ILE A 188 7.95 -10.74 -2.06
C ILE A 188 6.76 -11.28 -2.85
N TYR A 189 5.60 -10.63 -2.73
CA TYR A 189 4.35 -11.08 -3.35
C TYR A 189 3.80 -10.04 -4.33
N ARG A 190 3.49 -10.47 -5.55
CA ARG A 190 2.99 -9.59 -6.61
C ARG A 190 1.63 -8.98 -6.27
N ASN A 191 0.79 -9.70 -5.53
CA ASN A 191 -0.53 -9.22 -5.07
C ASN A 191 -0.46 -8.29 -3.85
N GLU A 192 0.70 -8.11 -3.24
CA GLU A 192 0.91 -7.30 -2.03
C GLU A 192 2.06 -6.31 -2.25
N PRO A 193 1.86 -5.25 -3.07
CA PRO A 193 2.89 -4.24 -3.33
C PRO A 193 3.41 -3.53 -2.08
N TRP A 194 2.66 -3.58 -0.98
CA TRP A 194 3.05 -2.98 0.30
C TRP A 194 3.97 -3.88 1.16
N HIS A 195 4.09 -5.18 0.86
CA HIS A 195 4.79 -6.18 1.71
C HIS A 195 6.26 -6.32 1.30
N PHE A 196 7.17 -5.96 2.21
CA PHE A 196 8.62 -6.02 2.01
C PHE A 196 9.31 -6.89 3.06
N GLU A 197 10.36 -7.60 2.62
CA GLU A 197 11.25 -8.37 3.49
C GLU A 197 12.72 -8.09 3.13
N LEU A 198 13.62 -8.30 4.10
CA LEU A 198 15.05 -8.18 3.85
C LEU A 198 15.59 -9.40 3.07
N ARG A 199 16.38 -9.11 2.04
CA ARG A 199 17.16 -10.04 1.21
C ARG A 199 18.55 -9.44 1.06
N THR A 200 19.46 -9.81 1.94
CA THR A 200 20.80 -9.21 2.05
C THR A 200 21.61 -9.28 0.76
N GLU A 201 21.36 -10.28 -0.07
CA GLU A 201 22.04 -10.46 -1.36
C GLU A 201 21.46 -9.57 -2.47
N ALA A 202 20.31 -8.92 -2.27
CA ALA A 202 19.64 -8.17 -3.34
C ALA A 202 20.41 -6.92 -3.77
N ALA A 203 21.25 -6.33 -2.91
CA ALA A 203 22.12 -5.22 -3.31
C ALA A 203 23.17 -5.63 -4.37
N ASP A 204 23.55 -6.92 -4.41
CA ASP A 204 24.50 -7.45 -5.39
C ASP A 204 23.80 -8.15 -6.56
N ASP A 205 22.74 -8.91 -6.29
CA ASP A 205 22.10 -9.83 -7.23
C ASP A 205 20.72 -9.36 -7.73
N GLY A 206 20.19 -8.28 -7.16
CA GLY A 206 18.81 -7.83 -7.33
C GLY A 206 17.81 -8.65 -6.50
N CYS A 207 16.59 -8.14 -6.39
CA CYS A 207 15.53 -8.87 -5.67
C CYS A 207 15.17 -10.20 -6.34
N PRO A 208 14.84 -11.25 -5.55
CA PRO A 208 14.40 -12.52 -6.10
C PRO A 208 13.10 -12.38 -6.88
N GLU A 209 12.81 -13.36 -7.75
CA GLU A 209 11.51 -13.40 -8.44
C GLU A 209 10.36 -13.45 -7.42
N MET A 210 9.42 -12.52 -7.56
CA MET A 210 8.22 -12.47 -6.73
C MET A 210 7.33 -13.68 -6.97
N TYR A 211 6.73 -14.18 -5.89
CA TYR A 211 5.60 -15.10 -5.98
C TYR A 211 4.33 -14.36 -6.41
N ASP A 212 3.36 -15.05 -7.03
CA ASP A 212 2.08 -14.43 -7.38
C ASP A 212 1.29 -14.03 -6.12
N ASP A 213 1.32 -14.90 -5.10
CA ASP A 213 0.72 -14.71 -3.77
C ASP A 213 1.40 -15.65 -2.73
N PRO A 214 1.14 -15.49 -1.42
CA PRO A 214 1.76 -16.31 -0.37
C PRO A 214 1.59 -17.83 -0.53
N THR A 215 0.59 -18.32 -1.26
CA THR A 215 0.37 -19.76 -1.43
C THR A 215 1.46 -20.44 -2.27
N GLN A 216 2.22 -19.66 -3.06
CA GLN A 216 3.35 -20.16 -3.85
C GLN A 216 4.67 -20.15 -3.07
N ASP A 217 4.76 -19.47 -1.93
CA ASP A 217 5.97 -19.44 -1.11
C ASP A 217 6.17 -20.77 -0.38
N PRO A 218 7.30 -21.49 -0.61
CA PRO A 218 7.59 -22.75 0.06
C PRO A 218 7.57 -22.65 1.60
N ARG A 219 7.85 -21.47 2.17
CA ARG A 219 7.81 -21.24 3.63
C ARG A 219 6.41 -21.43 4.20
N MET A 220 5.37 -21.19 3.40
CA MET A 220 3.96 -21.27 3.79
C MET A 220 3.38 -22.69 3.74
N GLN A 221 4.16 -23.68 3.28
CA GLN A 221 3.71 -25.06 3.05
C GLN A 221 4.08 -26.04 4.18
N GLN A 222 4.51 -25.52 5.34
CA GLN A 222 5.03 -26.32 6.47
C GLN A 222 3.94 -26.89 7.38
#